data_AF-D7BRP9-F1
#
_entry.id   AF-D7BRP9-F1
#
_cell.length_a   1.000
_cell.length_b   1.000
_cell.length_c   1.000
_cell.angle_alpha   90.00
_cell.angle_beta   90.00
_cell.angle_gamma   90.00
#
_symmetry.space_group_name_H-M   'P 1'
#
loop_
_entity.id
_entity.type
_entity.pdbx_description
1 polymer ?
#
loop_
_entity_poly.entity_id
_entity_poly.type
_entity_poly.pdbx_seq_one_letter_code
_entity_poly.pdbx_strand_id
1 'polypeptide(L)'
;MSFSLGIVGAGQFSGQFATLFQAHPGVSDIYVTDLLPERAEQLAAAQGLAGTFPSYEAMLESKAVDAVAIFTQRWTHGPLVLQGLNAGKHVYSAVPMAISTEEIAAIIEAVRATGLTYMMGETSQYNPATVHARDQIAEGAFGRLFYAEGDYVHDMDLGFYEAYQYSGGENWKATASYPPLLYPTHSVGGVLGAWQTHAVSVSAVGVKDDRGDGVFDREISQFGNDFSNATALFEVAGGGSFRTNEFRRVGYPSHIRESRFRFFGTDASMEQLATVSFWQDKEGVKDITELLEPKPTLAPDDPSLEHIAPALRAAFTSGSAPVHDRSRLPREFDHLHNGHEGSHHFLVDDFVTAVNTRTLPSVNAWVAARYTLPGIVAHESALQGGVRLDIPDFGDAPEA
;
A
#
# COMPACT_ATOMS: atom_id res chain seq x y z
N MET A 1 -26.16 -2.21 8.36
CA MET A 1 -26.06 -0.83 8.85
C MET A 1 -25.04 -0.12 7.97
N SER A 2 -25.16 1.18 7.78
CA SER A 2 -24.15 2.01 7.11
C SER A 2 -23.51 2.95 8.13
N PHE A 3 -22.32 3.46 7.84
CA PHE A 3 -21.62 4.42 8.70
C PHE A 3 -21.14 5.63 7.88
N SER A 4 -20.77 6.72 8.54
CA SER A 4 -20.17 7.88 7.88
C SER A 4 -18.64 7.91 8.01
N LEU A 5 -17.97 8.38 6.97
CA LEU A 5 -16.51 8.37 6.85
C LEU A 5 -15.95 9.78 6.67
N GLY A 6 -14.87 10.10 7.38
CA GLY A 6 -14.07 11.30 7.16
C GLY A 6 -12.77 11.01 6.41
N ILE A 7 -12.49 11.74 5.34
CA ILE A 7 -11.23 11.66 4.59
C ILE A 7 -10.25 12.69 5.14
N VAL A 8 -9.05 12.25 5.48
CA VAL A 8 -7.98 13.07 6.04
C VAL A 8 -6.84 13.15 5.03
N GLY A 9 -6.66 14.33 4.43
CA GLY A 9 -5.76 14.55 3.30
C GLY A 9 -6.51 14.43 1.97
N ALA A 10 -6.65 15.55 1.28
CA ALA A 10 -7.30 15.72 -0.02
C ALA A 10 -6.24 15.88 -1.14
N GLY A 11 -5.16 15.10 -1.06
CA GLY A 11 -4.12 15.05 -2.09
C GLY A 11 -4.53 14.20 -3.31
N GLN A 12 -3.57 14.00 -4.21
CA GLN A 12 -3.74 13.34 -5.53
C GLN A 12 -4.39 11.94 -5.47
N PHE A 13 -4.23 11.23 -4.36
CA PHE A 13 -4.67 9.84 -4.22
C PHE A 13 -6.08 9.70 -3.63
N SER A 14 -6.47 10.63 -2.76
CA SER A 14 -7.70 10.52 -1.95
C SER A 14 -8.99 10.50 -2.77
N GLY A 15 -9.03 11.22 -3.90
CA GLY A 15 -10.24 11.38 -4.71
C GLY A 15 -10.76 10.06 -5.30
N GLN A 16 -9.87 9.14 -5.67
CA GLN A 16 -10.27 7.82 -6.18
C GLN A 16 -10.97 7.00 -5.09
N PHE A 17 -10.45 7.04 -3.85
CA PHE A 17 -11.07 6.36 -2.71
C PHE A 17 -12.36 7.04 -2.25
N ALA A 18 -12.40 8.37 -2.26
CA ALA A 18 -13.59 9.14 -1.92
C ALA A 18 -14.79 8.76 -2.80
N THR A 19 -14.57 8.60 -4.11
CA THR A 19 -15.58 8.15 -5.08
C THR A 19 -16.08 6.75 -4.74
N LEU A 20 -15.17 5.83 -4.43
CA LEU A 20 -15.51 4.44 -4.11
C LEU A 20 -16.23 4.30 -2.76
N PHE A 21 -15.77 4.99 -1.73
CA PHE A 21 -16.45 5.00 -0.43
C PHE A 21 -17.86 5.60 -0.56
N GLN A 22 -18.02 6.70 -1.30
CA GLN A 22 -19.33 7.32 -1.52
C GLN A 22 -20.30 6.40 -2.29
N ALA A 23 -19.79 5.60 -3.22
CA ALA A 23 -20.61 4.65 -3.99
C ALA A 23 -20.93 3.35 -3.23
N HIS A 24 -20.17 3.02 -2.19
CA HIS A 24 -20.34 1.76 -1.47
C HIS A 24 -21.63 1.79 -0.60
N PRO A 25 -22.56 0.82 -0.75
CA PRO A 25 -23.87 0.85 -0.07
C PRO A 25 -23.80 0.79 1.47
N GLY A 26 -22.65 0.33 1.99
CA GLY A 26 -22.31 0.32 3.41
C GLY A 26 -21.84 1.66 4.01
N VAL A 27 -21.78 2.75 3.23
CA VAL A 27 -21.35 4.08 3.69
C VAL A 27 -22.46 5.10 3.40
N SER A 28 -22.82 5.94 4.37
CA SER A 28 -23.91 6.92 4.20
C SER A 28 -23.44 8.29 3.74
N ASP A 29 -22.36 8.78 4.35
CA ASP A 29 -21.87 10.15 4.17
C ASP A 29 -20.35 10.17 4.18
N ILE A 30 -19.78 11.02 3.32
CA ILE A 30 -18.35 11.27 3.27
C ILE A 30 -18.09 12.74 3.62
N TYR A 31 -17.18 12.98 4.55
CA TYR A 31 -16.64 14.29 4.87
C TYR A 31 -15.16 14.35 4.51
N VAL A 32 -14.58 15.54 4.45
CA VAL A 32 -13.14 15.69 4.14
C VAL A 32 -12.49 16.83 4.94
N THR A 33 -11.22 16.66 5.29
CA THR A 33 -10.35 17.71 5.84
C THR A 33 -8.97 17.63 5.19
N ASP A 34 -8.31 18.78 5.07
CA ASP A 34 -6.91 18.90 4.65
C ASP A 34 -6.26 20.07 5.40
N LEU A 35 -4.93 20.09 5.49
CA LEU A 35 -4.18 21.24 6.02
C LEU A 35 -4.33 22.48 5.12
N LEU A 36 -4.61 22.26 3.84
CA LEU A 36 -4.95 23.26 2.84
C LEU A 36 -6.46 23.22 2.60
N PRO A 37 -7.27 24.08 3.25
CA PRO A 37 -8.73 24.01 3.21
C PRO A 37 -9.30 23.98 1.79
N GLU A 38 -8.66 24.69 0.86
CA GLU A 38 -9.06 24.74 -0.54
C GLU A 38 -9.04 23.35 -1.22
N ARG A 39 -8.14 22.45 -0.82
CA ARG A 39 -8.10 21.08 -1.36
C ARG A 39 -9.32 20.27 -0.90
N ALA A 40 -9.67 20.40 0.37
CA ALA A 40 -10.86 19.74 0.93
C ALA A 40 -12.14 20.30 0.30
N GLU A 41 -12.25 21.62 0.13
CA GLU A 41 -13.37 22.28 -0.53
C GLU A 41 -13.52 21.84 -1.99
N GLN A 42 -12.41 21.77 -2.74
CA GLN A 42 -12.40 21.30 -4.12
C GLN A 42 -12.86 19.85 -4.24
N LEU A 43 -12.34 18.95 -3.39
CA LEU A 43 -12.73 17.54 -3.42
C LEU A 43 -14.21 17.38 -3.04
N ALA A 44 -14.67 18.08 -2.00
CA ALA A 44 -16.06 18.07 -1.58
C ALA A 44 -17.00 18.53 -2.70
N ALA A 45 -16.66 19.63 -3.38
CA ALA A 45 -17.46 20.16 -4.49
C ALA A 45 -17.44 19.23 -5.72
N ALA A 46 -16.27 18.71 -6.09
CA ALA A 46 -16.10 17.87 -7.29
C ALA A 46 -16.88 16.55 -7.19
N GLN A 47 -17.02 15.99 -5.98
CA GLN A 47 -17.66 14.69 -5.76
C GLN A 47 -19.00 14.79 -5.03
N GLY A 48 -19.45 15.99 -4.67
CA GLY A 48 -20.69 16.18 -3.91
C GLY A 48 -20.65 15.50 -2.55
N LEU A 49 -19.53 15.62 -1.83
CA LEU A 49 -19.37 15.06 -0.47
C LEU A 49 -20.24 15.84 0.53
N ALA A 50 -20.54 15.24 1.68
CA ALA A 50 -21.46 15.80 2.68
C ALA A 50 -20.96 17.11 3.33
N GLY A 51 -19.64 17.34 3.32
CA GLY A 51 -19.06 18.61 3.74
C GLY A 51 -17.58 18.53 4.10
N THR A 52 -17.05 19.63 4.63
CA THR A 52 -15.66 19.73 5.10
C THR A 52 -15.60 19.91 6.61
N PHE A 53 -14.47 19.52 7.20
CA PHE A 53 -14.08 19.92 8.56
C PHE A 53 -12.87 20.87 8.51
N PRO A 54 -12.74 21.79 9.48
CA PRO A 54 -11.64 22.75 9.49
C PRO A 54 -10.31 22.14 9.97
N SER A 55 -10.36 20.99 10.65
CA SER A 55 -9.18 20.24 11.07
C SER A 55 -9.54 18.78 11.33
N TYR A 56 -8.52 17.94 11.48
CA TYR A 56 -8.71 16.54 11.86
C TYR A 56 -9.30 16.40 13.26
N GLU A 57 -8.88 17.23 14.22
CA GLU A 57 -9.41 17.23 15.58
C GLU A 57 -10.91 17.56 15.59
N ALA A 58 -11.33 18.58 14.84
CA ALA A 58 -12.75 18.92 14.70
C ALA A 58 -13.57 17.78 14.07
N MET A 59 -12.98 17.04 13.12
CA MET A 59 -13.59 15.84 12.54
C MET A 59 -13.74 14.72 13.58
N LEU A 60 -12.71 14.48 14.39
CA LEU A 60 -12.72 13.44 15.43
C LEU A 60 -13.72 13.73 16.55
N GLU A 61 -13.88 15.00 16.95
CA GLU A 61 -14.86 15.44 17.95
C GLU A 61 -16.31 15.33 17.46
N SER A 62 -16.51 15.28 16.14
CA SER A 62 -17.85 15.21 15.55
C SER A 62 -18.49 13.84 15.76
N LYS A 63 -19.77 13.87 16.14
CA LYS A 63 -20.65 12.68 16.14
C LYS A 63 -21.17 12.32 14.76
N ALA A 64 -20.91 13.14 13.75
CA ALA A 64 -21.31 12.89 12.38
C ALA A 64 -20.35 11.97 11.63
N VAL A 65 -19.23 11.55 12.24
CA VAL A 65 -18.19 10.73 11.63
C VAL A 65 -17.96 9.48 12.48
N ASP A 66 -18.13 8.30 11.92
CA ASP A 66 -17.92 7.01 12.61
C ASP A 66 -16.54 6.40 12.32
N ALA A 67 -15.98 6.71 11.15
CA ALA A 67 -14.72 6.19 10.67
C ALA A 67 -13.89 7.28 9.99
N VAL A 68 -12.58 7.09 9.87
CA VAL A 68 -11.68 7.99 9.12
C VAL A 68 -10.77 7.22 8.17
N ALA A 69 -10.47 7.82 7.01
CA ALA A 69 -9.54 7.30 6.01
C ALA A 69 -8.39 8.30 5.79
N ILE A 70 -7.16 7.88 6.10
CA ILE A 70 -5.98 8.75 6.15
C ILE A 70 -5.17 8.57 4.86
N PHE A 71 -5.00 9.66 4.11
CA PHE A 71 -4.24 9.78 2.86
C PHE A 71 -3.23 10.93 2.92
N THR A 72 -2.59 11.10 4.08
CA THR A 72 -1.61 12.16 4.35
C THR A 72 -0.18 11.71 4.00
N GLN A 73 0.83 12.46 4.46
CA GLN A 73 2.22 12.07 4.29
C GLN A 73 2.56 10.86 5.17
N ARG A 74 3.35 9.93 4.63
CA ARG A 74 3.67 8.60 5.21
C ARG A 74 4.08 8.64 6.69
N TRP A 75 4.93 9.60 7.07
CA TRP A 75 5.43 9.76 8.45
C TRP A 75 4.40 10.29 9.45
N THR A 76 3.22 10.70 8.97
CA THR A 76 2.12 11.16 9.82
C THR A 76 1.09 10.08 10.11
N HIS A 77 1.15 8.93 9.41
CA HIS A 77 0.13 7.89 9.53
C HIS A 77 0.02 7.35 10.95
N GLY A 78 1.14 6.94 11.58
CA GLY A 78 1.13 6.38 12.94
C GLY A 78 0.42 7.29 13.95
N PRO A 79 0.87 8.54 14.12
CA PRO A 79 0.20 9.50 15.00
C PRO A 79 -1.28 9.76 14.67
N LEU A 80 -1.64 9.88 13.39
CA LEU A 80 -3.03 10.16 12.99
C LEU A 80 -3.95 8.95 13.19
N VAL A 81 -3.46 7.74 12.95
CA VAL A 81 -4.19 6.49 13.22
C VAL A 81 -4.50 6.37 14.71
N LEU A 82 -3.50 6.61 15.56
CA LEU A 82 -3.68 6.58 17.02
C LEU A 82 -4.70 7.61 17.50
N GLN A 83 -4.67 8.83 16.97
CA GLN A 83 -5.67 9.85 17.29
C GLN A 83 -7.08 9.39 16.90
N GLY A 84 -7.26 8.80 15.72
CA GLY A 84 -8.56 8.29 15.25
C GLY A 84 -9.11 7.16 16.14
N LEU A 85 -8.29 6.13 16.40
CA LEU A 85 -8.69 5.01 17.27
C LEU A 85 -9.02 5.48 18.69
N ASN A 86 -8.19 6.36 19.27
CA ASN A 86 -8.42 6.89 20.62
C ASN A 86 -9.65 7.81 20.71
N ALA A 87 -10.04 8.44 19.61
CA ALA A 87 -11.29 9.21 19.50
C ALA A 87 -12.52 8.32 19.25
N GLY A 88 -12.36 7.00 19.26
CA GLY A 88 -13.46 6.06 19.07
C GLY A 88 -13.86 5.85 17.61
N LYS A 89 -12.98 6.15 16.65
CA LYS A 89 -13.25 6.01 15.21
C LYS A 89 -12.61 4.74 14.64
N HIS A 90 -13.30 4.09 13.71
CA HIS A 90 -12.67 3.10 12.84
C HIS A 90 -11.65 3.80 11.93
N VAL A 91 -10.54 3.15 11.58
CA VAL A 91 -9.46 3.80 10.84
C VAL A 91 -9.01 2.98 9.63
N TYR A 92 -9.00 3.62 8.46
CA TYR A 92 -8.27 3.19 7.28
C TYR A 92 -7.04 4.10 7.10
N SER A 93 -5.88 3.55 6.75
CA SER A 93 -4.72 4.37 6.34
C SER A 93 -4.15 3.90 5.02
N ALA A 94 -3.66 4.83 4.21
CA ALA A 94 -2.70 4.50 3.16
C ALA A 94 -1.44 3.86 3.75
N VAL A 95 -0.59 3.31 2.89
CA VAL A 95 0.67 2.67 3.29
C VAL A 95 1.78 3.70 3.56
N PRO A 96 2.73 3.43 4.45
CA PRO A 96 2.75 2.32 5.42
C PRO A 96 1.85 2.61 6.63
N MET A 97 1.66 1.65 7.55
CA MET A 97 0.83 1.88 8.74
C MET A 97 1.44 2.91 9.70
N ALA A 98 2.76 2.98 9.74
CA ALA A 98 3.58 3.77 10.64
C ALA A 98 5.04 3.75 10.17
N ILE A 99 5.92 4.52 10.82
CA ILE A 99 7.35 4.60 10.45
C ILE A 99 8.32 4.14 11.55
N SER A 100 7.81 3.72 12.70
CA SER A 100 8.62 3.19 13.81
C SER A 100 7.97 1.96 14.45
N THR A 101 8.80 1.12 15.06
CA THR A 101 8.34 -0.06 15.80
C THR A 101 7.43 0.34 16.97
N GLU A 102 7.71 1.47 17.62
CA GLU A 102 6.92 2.01 18.73
C GLU A 102 5.52 2.42 18.28
N GLU A 103 5.40 3.09 17.12
CA GLU A 103 4.10 3.45 16.54
C GLU A 103 3.30 2.21 16.15
N ILE A 104 3.94 1.21 15.53
CA ILE A 104 3.29 -0.06 15.18
C ILE A 104 2.73 -0.75 16.43
N ALA A 105 3.55 -0.87 17.48
CA ALA A 105 3.13 -1.45 18.76
C ALA A 105 1.94 -0.68 19.36
N ALA A 106 2.00 0.65 19.36
CA ALA A 106 0.94 1.49 19.88
C ALA A 106 -0.38 1.31 19.11
N ILE A 107 -0.34 1.18 17.78
CA ILE A 107 -1.53 0.95 16.95
C ILE A 107 -2.16 -0.40 17.31
N ILE A 108 -1.36 -1.46 17.41
CA ILE A 108 -1.85 -2.79 17.77
C ILE A 108 -2.52 -2.77 19.15
N GLU A 109 -1.90 -2.13 20.14
CA GLU A 109 -2.48 -2.00 21.48
C GLU A 109 -3.76 -1.16 21.47
N ALA A 110 -3.83 -0.08 20.69
CA ALA A 110 -5.05 0.72 20.54
C ALA A 110 -6.19 -0.09 19.92
N VAL A 111 -5.90 -0.88 18.88
CA VAL A 111 -6.90 -1.78 18.25
C VAL A 111 -7.37 -2.84 19.25
N ARG A 112 -6.46 -3.45 20.03
CA ARG A 112 -6.81 -4.41 21.09
C ARG A 112 -7.69 -3.79 22.17
N ALA A 113 -7.35 -2.59 22.63
CA ALA A 113 -8.05 -1.93 23.72
C ALA A 113 -9.44 -1.43 23.32
N THR A 114 -9.59 -0.96 22.07
CA THR A 114 -10.84 -0.35 21.59
C THR A 114 -11.77 -1.34 20.91
N GLY A 115 -11.24 -2.43 20.34
CA GLY A 115 -12.00 -3.34 19.47
C GLY A 115 -12.44 -2.70 18.16
N LEU A 116 -11.86 -1.55 17.79
CA LEU A 116 -12.17 -0.85 16.55
C LEU A 116 -11.39 -1.44 15.37
N THR A 117 -12.03 -1.43 14.20
CA THR A 117 -11.40 -1.80 12.94
C THR A 117 -10.28 -0.83 12.58
N TYR A 118 -9.08 -1.36 12.38
CA TYR A 118 -8.00 -0.73 11.65
C TYR A 118 -7.67 -1.54 10.39
N MET A 119 -7.49 -0.86 9.26
CA MET A 119 -7.00 -1.45 8.02
C MET A 119 -5.92 -0.57 7.37
N MET A 120 -4.84 -1.21 6.91
CA MET A 120 -3.89 -0.57 6.00
C MET A 120 -4.26 -0.89 4.55
N GLY A 121 -4.33 0.13 3.70
CA GLY A 121 -4.64 0.05 2.28
C GLY A 121 -3.50 -0.47 1.41
N GLU A 122 -2.98 -1.67 1.68
CA GLU A 122 -1.89 -2.26 0.88
C GLU A 122 -2.41 -2.79 -0.45
N THR A 123 -2.12 -2.07 -1.54
CA THR A 123 -2.58 -2.39 -2.90
C THR A 123 -2.03 -3.71 -3.42
N SER A 124 -0.80 -4.09 -3.05
CA SER A 124 -0.19 -5.34 -3.49
C SER A 124 -0.87 -6.58 -2.92
N GLN A 125 -1.69 -6.46 -1.86
CA GLN A 125 -2.55 -7.54 -1.38
C GLN A 125 -3.49 -8.06 -2.48
N TYR A 126 -3.82 -7.19 -3.44
CA TYR A 126 -4.67 -7.48 -4.58
C TYR A 126 -3.95 -7.36 -5.93
N ASN A 127 -2.62 -7.29 -5.94
CA ASN A 127 -1.88 -7.42 -7.19
C ASN A 127 -2.26 -8.75 -7.89
N PRO A 128 -2.55 -8.77 -9.20
CA PRO A 128 -2.94 -9.99 -9.92
C PRO A 128 -1.97 -11.17 -9.69
N ALA A 129 -0.66 -10.93 -9.67
CA ALA A 129 0.32 -11.98 -9.43
C ALA A 129 0.26 -12.50 -8.00
N THR A 130 0.05 -11.62 -7.01
CA THR A 130 -0.14 -12.00 -5.61
C THR A 130 -1.43 -12.79 -5.42
N VAL A 131 -2.54 -12.38 -6.05
CA VAL A 131 -3.82 -13.10 -6.00
C VAL A 131 -3.68 -14.48 -6.62
N HIS A 132 -3.12 -14.58 -7.83
CA HIS A 132 -2.90 -15.85 -8.48
C HIS A 132 -1.99 -16.78 -7.67
N ALA A 133 -0.88 -16.26 -7.14
CA ALA A 133 0.02 -17.03 -6.30
C ALA A 133 -0.68 -17.52 -5.03
N ARG A 134 -1.46 -16.67 -4.35
CA ARG A 134 -2.25 -17.04 -3.17
C ARG A 134 -3.19 -18.21 -3.46
N ASP A 135 -3.91 -18.15 -4.58
CA ASP A 135 -4.86 -19.21 -4.97
C ASP A 135 -4.12 -20.52 -5.27
N GLN A 136 -3.03 -20.46 -6.04
CA GLN A 136 -2.20 -21.62 -6.34
C GLN A 136 -1.53 -22.23 -5.10
N ILE A 137 -1.18 -21.41 -4.10
CA ILE A 137 -0.68 -21.88 -2.80
C ILE A 137 -1.79 -22.61 -2.04
N ALA A 138 -3.00 -22.04 -2.00
CA ALA A 138 -4.15 -22.66 -1.34
C ALA A 138 -4.53 -24.01 -1.98
N GLU A 139 -4.34 -24.15 -3.29
CA GLU A 139 -4.52 -25.39 -4.05
C GLU A 139 -3.37 -26.39 -3.87
N GLY A 140 -2.26 -25.98 -3.22
CA GLY A 140 -1.06 -26.81 -3.04
C GLY A 140 -0.20 -26.96 -4.29
N ALA A 141 -0.44 -26.17 -5.33
CA ALA A 141 0.18 -26.31 -6.66
C ALA A 141 1.71 -26.07 -6.65
N PHE A 142 2.20 -25.23 -5.75
CA PHE A 142 3.65 -25.00 -5.57
C PHE A 142 4.36 -26.14 -4.81
N GLY A 143 3.63 -27.04 -4.15
CA GLY A 143 4.19 -27.88 -3.10
C GLY A 143 4.65 -27.02 -1.92
N ARG A 144 5.90 -27.22 -1.46
CA ARG A 144 6.50 -26.36 -0.43
C ARG A 144 7.19 -25.16 -1.09
N LEU A 145 6.67 -23.96 -0.87
CA LEU A 145 7.40 -22.72 -1.16
C LEU A 145 8.66 -22.62 -0.30
N PHE A 146 9.76 -22.21 -0.93
CA PHE A 146 11.04 -21.98 -0.24
C PHE A 146 11.69 -20.65 -0.61
N TYR A 147 11.27 -20.01 -1.70
CA TYR A 147 11.80 -18.71 -2.12
C TYR A 147 10.75 -17.85 -2.82
N ALA A 148 10.80 -16.54 -2.61
CA ALA A 148 10.00 -15.56 -3.34
C ALA A 148 10.76 -14.23 -3.57
N GLU A 149 10.26 -13.41 -4.49
CA GLU A 149 10.77 -12.08 -4.76
C GLU A 149 9.64 -11.05 -4.89
N GLY A 150 9.87 -9.85 -4.39
CA GLY A 150 9.00 -8.69 -4.57
C GLY A 150 9.82 -7.45 -4.95
N ASP A 151 9.56 -6.88 -6.12
CA ASP A 151 10.24 -5.67 -6.57
C ASP A 151 9.25 -4.50 -6.56
N TYR A 152 9.65 -3.33 -6.06
CA TYR A 152 8.94 -2.05 -6.23
C TYR A 152 9.88 -1.00 -6.84
N VAL A 153 9.61 -0.68 -8.11
CA VAL A 153 10.55 0.03 -8.98
C VAL A 153 9.88 1.28 -9.55
N HIS A 154 10.27 2.45 -9.03
CA HIS A 154 9.79 3.74 -9.52
C HIS A 154 10.96 4.71 -9.64
N ASP A 155 11.40 4.99 -10.86
CA ASP A 155 12.46 5.96 -11.05
C ASP A 155 11.97 7.39 -10.75
N MET A 156 12.78 8.15 -10.02
CA MET A 156 12.49 9.53 -9.66
C MET A 156 12.19 10.40 -10.89
N ASP A 157 12.87 10.18 -12.02
CA ASP A 157 12.76 11.00 -13.23
C ASP A 157 11.43 10.83 -13.96
N LEU A 158 10.63 9.85 -13.56
CA LEU A 158 9.39 9.48 -14.23
C LEU A 158 8.17 9.97 -13.43
N GLY A 159 8.16 11.28 -13.15
CA GLY A 159 7.00 11.99 -12.57
C GLY A 159 7.04 12.16 -11.05
N PHE A 160 8.03 11.58 -10.35
CA PHE A 160 8.12 11.65 -8.90
C PHE A 160 8.60 13.01 -8.40
N TYR A 161 9.42 13.75 -9.16
CA TYR A 161 9.75 15.14 -8.80
C TYR A 161 8.49 15.99 -8.70
N GLU A 162 7.62 15.92 -9.71
CA GLU A 162 6.36 16.65 -9.78
C GLU A 162 5.40 16.24 -8.65
N ALA A 163 5.31 14.93 -8.38
CA ALA A 163 4.49 14.41 -7.28
C ALA A 163 4.96 14.94 -5.92
N TYR A 164 6.28 14.90 -5.65
CA TYR A 164 6.83 15.43 -4.41
C TYR A 164 6.71 16.95 -4.31
N GLN A 165 6.90 17.69 -5.42
CA GLN A 165 6.67 19.14 -5.46
C GLN A 165 5.23 19.50 -5.12
N TYR A 166 4.27 18.75 -5.68
CA TYR A 166 2.85 18.94 -5.38
C TYR A 166 2.53 18.69 -3.89
N SER A 167 3.11 17.63 -3.32
CA SER A 167 2.79 17.21 -1.96
C SER A 167 3.56 17.97 -0.88
N GLY A 168 4.83 18.28 -1.13
CA GLY A 168 5.77 18.88 -0.17
C GLY A 168 6.01 20.38 -0.36
N GLY A 169 5.43 21.01 -1.39
CA GLY A 169 5.54 22.44 -1.65
C GLY A 169 6.99 22.90 -1.80
N GLU A 170 7.35 24.06 -1.25
CA GLU A 170 8.71 24.61 -1.33
C GLU A 170 9.77 23.69 -0.66
N ASN A 171 9.36 22.92 0.35
CA ASN A 171 10.23 22.03 1.12
C ASN A 171 10.26 20.59 0.58
N TRP A 172 9.75 20.35 -0.64
CA TRP A 172 9.55 19.01 -1.16
C TRP A 172 10.79 18.11 -1.12
N LYS A 173 11.98 18.66 -1.37
CA LYS A 173 13.24 17.89 -1.35
C LYS A 173 13.50 17.23 0.00
N ALA A 174 13.25 17.94 1.10
CA ALA A 174 13.44 17.40 2.44
C ALA A 174 12.56 16.19 2.70
N THR A 175 11.38 16.14 2.07
CA THR A 175 10.41 15.05 2.21
C THR A 175 10.55 13.95 1.16
N ALA A 176 11.22 14.23 0.03
CA ALA A 176 11.33 13.35 -1.12
C ALA A 176 12.30 12.18 -0.91
N SER A 177 13.33 12.37 -0.09
CA SER A 177 14.28 11.32 0.31
C SER A 177 13.74 10.37 1.38
N TYR A 178 12.47 9.96 1.25
CA TYR A 178 11.93 8.91 2.10
C TYR A 178 12.76 7.63 1.88
N PRO A 179 13.33 7.01 2.94
CA PRO A 179 14.18 5.85 2.75
C PRO A 179 13.43 4.73 2.02
N PRO A 180 14.02 4.13 0.96
CA PRO A 180 13.31 3.12 0.16
C PRO A 180 12.78 1.94 1.00
N LEU A 181 13.57 1.48 1.98
CA LEU A 181 13.18 0.39 2.89
C LEU A 181 12.17 0.79 3.98
N LEU A 182 11.81 2.07 4.13
CA LEU A 182 10.66 2.47 4.94
C LEU A 182 9.34 2.46 4.13
N TYR A 183 9.42 2.20 2.82
CA TYR A 183 8.25 2.01 1.95
C TYR A 183 8.16 0.63 1.27
N PRO A 184 8.51 -0.49 1.92
CA PRO A 184 8.59 -1.76 1.22
C PRO A 184 7.27 -2.54 1.23
N THR A 185 6.19 -1.94 1.72
CA THR A 185 4.94 -2.66 1.97
C THR A 185 4.35 -3.23 0.68
N HIS A 186 4.56 -2.58 -0.47
CA HIS A 186 4.17 -3.13 -1.77
C HIS A 186 4.91 -4.44 -2.10
N SER A 187 6.23 -4.47 -1.90
CA SER A 187 7.05 -5.66 -2.15
C SER A 187 6.79 -6.76 -1.11
N VAL A 188 6.82 -6.40 0.18
CA VAL A 188 6.64 -7.32 1.31
C VAL A 188 5.20 -7.84 1.34
N GLY A 189 4.21 -6.96 1.21
CA GLY A 189 2.79 -7.29 1.21
C GLY A 189 2.38 -8.12 0.01
N GLY A 190 2.97 -7.89 -1.17
CA GLY A 190 2.73 -8.77 -2.32
C GLY A 190 3.29 -10.18 -2.15
N VAL A 191 4.45 -10.34 -1.49
CA VAL A 191 5.02 -11.66 -1.18
C VAL A 191 4.27 -12.34 -0.03
N LEU A 192 4.19 -11.70 1.13
CA LEU A 192 3.60 -12.28 2.34
C LEU A 192 2.08 -12.41 2.24
N GLY A 193 1.44 -11.55 1.45
CA GLY A 193 0.03 -11.65 1.12
C GLY A 193 -0.30 -12.90 0.31
N ALA A 194 0.65 -13.51 -0.40
CA ALA A 194 0.46 -14.80 -1.05
C ALA A 194 0.93 -15.96 -0.15
N TRP A 195 2.14 -15.87 0.41
CA TRP A 195 2.81 -16.98 1.11
C TRP A 195 2.24 -17.29 2.50
N GLN A 196 1.47 -16.38 3.12
CA GLN A 196 0.86 -16.61 4.44
C GLN A 196 1.87 -17.04 5.52
N THR A 197 3.05 -16.40 5.53
CA THR A 197 4.09 -16.53 6.56
C THR A 197 4.49 -15.13 7.05
N HIS A 198 5.51 -15.03 7.91
CA HIS A 198 6.09 -13.76 8.34
C HIS A 198 7.62 -13.81 8.31
N ALA A 199 8.24 -12.65 8.12
CA ALA A 199 9.69 -12.51 8.18
C ALA A 199 10.19 -12.59 9.63
N VAL A 200 11.30 -13.31 9.85
CA VAL A 200 11.90 -13.52 11.18
C VAL A 200 13.28 -12.87 11.32
N SER A 201 13.99 -12.67 10.21
CA SER A 201 15.23 -11.90 10.19
C SER A 201 15.49 -11.31 8.81
N VAL A 202 16.34 -10.28 8.74
CA VAL A 202 16.69 -9.59 7.49
C VAL A 202 18.15 -9.17 7.46
N SER A 203 18.74 -9.19 6.27
CA SER A 203 19.98 -8.47 5.94
C SER A 203 19.73 -7.61 4.70
N ALA A 204 20.15 -6.35 4.73
CA ALA A 204 19.87 -5.41 3.65
C ALA A 204 21.09 -4.58 3.26
N VAL A 205 21.13 -4.17 1.99
CA VAL A 205 22.17 -3.33 1.42
C VAL A 205 21.51 -2.11 0.78
N GLY A 206 21.94 -0.92 1.20
CA GLY A 206 21.57 0.35 0.59
C GLY A 206 22.61 0.80 -0.44
N VAL A 207 22.14 1.43 -1.51
CA VAL A 207 22.97 2.11 -2.51
C VAL A 207 22.82 3.60 -2.31
N LYS A 208 23.95 4.27 -2.04
CA LYS A 208 23.99 5.73 -1.90
C LYS A 208 23.75 6.40 -3.24
N ASP A 209 22.98 7.47 -3.23
CA ASP A 209 22.78 8.31 -4.42
C ASP A 209 24.06 9.09 -4.76
N ASP A 210 24.41 9.14 -6.04
CA ASP A 210 25.56 9.88 -6.55
C ASP A 210 25.18 10.93 -7.61
N ARG A 211 23.86 11.15 -7.82
CA ARG A 211 23.34 12.06 -8.86
C ARG A 211 23.62 13.54 -8.58
N GLY A 212 23.60 13.94 -7.31
CA GLY A 212 23.90 15.32 -6.89
C GLY A 212 22.83 16.36 -7.22
N ASP A 213 21.55 15.98 -7.22
CA ASP A 213 20.41 16.88 -7.47
C ASP A 213 19.73 17.43 -6.20
N GLY A 214 20.22 17.02 -5.03
CA GLY A 214 19.72 17.43 -3.72
C GLY A 214 18.54 16.62 -3.20
N VAL A 215 18.06 15.59 -3.90
CA VAL A 215 16.93 14.78 -3.42
C VAL A 215 17.36 13.89 -2.27
N PHE A 216 18.40 13.07 -2.47
CA PHE A 216 18.96 12.13 -1.49
C PHE A 216 20.18 12.70 -0.76
N ASP A 217 20.28 14.02 -0.66
CA ASP A 217 21.30 14.66 0.15
C ASP A 217 20.92 14.54 1.63
N ARG A 218 21.76 13.87 2.41
CA ARG A 218 21.52 13.59 3.84
C ARG A 218 21.18 14.82 4.66
N GLU A 219 21.83 15.95 4.39
CA GLU A 219 21.63 17.22 5.11
C GLU A 219 20.32 17.93 4.74
N ILE A 220 19.73 17.60 3.59
CA ILE A 220 18.44 18.14 3.14
C ILE A 220 17.31 17.22 3.62
N SER A 221 17.54 15.91 3.61
CA SER A 221 16.57 14.89 4.01
C SER A 221 16.11 15.06 5.45
N GLN A 222 14.79 15.18 5.66
CA GLN A 222 14.23 15.14 7.03
C GLN A 222 14.43 13.78 7.72
N PHE A 223 14.76 12.74 6.94
CA PHE A 223 15.01 11.38 7.43
C PHE A 223 16.50 11.09 7.60
N GLY A 224 17.38 12.03 7.24
CA GLY A 224 18.82 11.80 7.19
C GLY A 224 19.23 10.68 6.22
N ASN A 225 18.46 10.48 5.15
CA ASN A 225 18.64 9.39 4.18
C ASN A 225 19.51 9.82 3.00
N ASP A 226 20.49 8.99 2.64
CA ASP A 226 21.28 9.09 1.41
C ASP A 226 21.15 7.89 0.47
N PHE A 227 20.25 6.95 0.78
CA PHE A 227 19.99 5.79 -0.08
C PHE A 227 18.89 6.11 -1.09
N SER A 228 19.19 5.89 -2.37
CA SER A 228 18.20 5.96 -3.43
C SER A 228 17.62 4.59 -3.80
N ASN A 229 18.42 3.54 -3.66
CA ASN A 229 18.02 2.16 -3.90
C ASN A 229 18.39 1.29 -2.70
N ALA A 230 17.65 0.21 -2.48
CA ALA A 230 18.01 -0.79 -1.49
C ALA A 230 17.48 -2.18 -1.85
N THR A 231 18.20 -3.20 -1.40
CA THR A 231 17.81 -4.61 -1.53
C THR A 231 17.85 -5.26 -0.15
N ALA A 232 16.85 -6.07 0.18
CA ALA A 232 16.78 -6.80 1.44
C ALA A 232 16.51 -8.29 1.21
N LEU A 233 17.17 -9.16 1.97
CA LEU A 233 16.95 -10.60 1.99
C LEU A 233 16.41 -11.00 3.37
N PHE A 234 15.24 -11.60 3.37
CA PHE A 234 14.50 -11.99 4.57
C PHE A 234 14.50 -13.51 4.72
N GLU A 235 14.64 -13.98 5.95
CA GLU A 235 14.24 -15.34 6.32
C GLU A 235 12.79 -15.32 6.81
N VAL A 236 12.03 -16.39 6.55
CA VAL A 236 10.63 -16.52 6.99
C VAL A 236 10.43 -17.63 8.01
N ALA A 237 9.38 -17.48 8.82
CA ALA A 237 8.90 -18.53 9.69
C ALA A 237 8.53 -19.79 8.88
N GLY A 238 8.87 -20.97 9.41
CA GLY A 238 8.71 -22.25 8.70
C GLY A 238 9.83 -22.57 7.69
N GLY A 239 10.80 -21.66 7.53
CA GLY A 239 12.01 -21.85 6.74
C GLY A 239 11.82 -21.55 5.25
N GLY A 240 12.81 -20.87 4.68
CA GLY A 240 12.77 -20.28 3.34
C GLY A 240 13.22 -18.83 3.39
N SER A 241 13.18 -18.15 2.27
CA SER A 241 13.55 -16.73 2.20
C SER A 241 12.76 -15.97 1.16
N PHE A 242 12.71 -14.65 1.26
CA PHE A 242 12.34 -13.83 0.13
C PHE A 242 13.24 -12.62 0.02
N ARG A 243 13.34 -12.06 -1.19
CA ARG A 243 14.10 -10.84 -1.46
C ARG A 243 13.15 -9.72 -1.84
N THR A 244 13.42 -8.51 -1.37
CA THR A 244 12.81 -7.30 -1.93
C THR A 244 13.82 -6.33 -2.53
N ASN A 245 13.37 -5.58 -3.54
CA ASN A 245 14.10 -4.48 -4.14
C ASN A 245 13.25 -3.21 -4.12
N GLU A 246 13.79 -2.14 -3.55
CA GLU A 246 13.15 -0.84 -3.42
C GLU A 246 14.00 0.22 -4.12
N PHE A 247 13.68 0.51 -5.39
CA PHE A 247 14.54 1.33 -6.24
C PHE A 247 13.87 2.65 -6.63
N ARG A 248 14.63 3.75 -6.51
CA ARG A 248 14.25 5.11 -6.92
C ARG A 248 15.18 5.71 -7.99
N ARG A 249 16.28 5.04 -8.30
CA ARG A 249 17.23 5.37 -9.38
C ARG A 249 17.47 4.13 -10.23
N VAL A 250 16.74 4.00 -11.31
CA VAL A 250 16.63 2.75 -12.05
C VAL A 250 16.17 3.01 -13.48
N GLY A 251 16.84 2.38 -14.45
CA GLY A 251 16.42 2.41 -15.84
C GLY A 251 15.19 1.52 -16.09
N TYR A 252 14.02 1.92 -15.59
CA TYR A 252 12.78 1.16 -15.71
C TYR A 252 11.61 2.08 -16.11
N PRO A 253 10.89 1.81 -17.21
CA PRO A 253 9.79 2.66 -17.64
C PRO A 253 8.63 2.66 -16.65
N SER A 254 8.03 3.82 -16.40
CA SER A 254 6.93 3.98 -15.42
C SER A 254 5.56 3.56 -15.95
N HIS A 255 5.43 3.33 -17.26
CA HIS A 255 4.16 2.92 -17.89
C HIS A 255 3.97 1.40 -17.91
N ILE A 256 4.97 0.65 -17.45
CA ILE A 256 4.84 -0.79 -17.21
C ILE A 256 4.78 -1.03 -15.70
N ARG A 257 4.29 -2.20 -15.30
CA ARG A 257 4.08 -2.57 -13.90
C ARG A 257 5.26 -2.23 -13.00
N GLU A 258 4.98 -1.47 -11.94
CA GLU A 258 5.95 -1.05 -10.94
C GLU A 258 6.30 -2.15 -9.94
N SER A 259 5.32 -3.00 -9.65
CA SER A 259 5.42 -4.11 -8.71
C SER A 259 5.53 -5.43 -9.46
N ARG A 260 6.45 -6.30 -9.04
CA ARG A 260 6.65 -7.61 -9.68
C ARG A 260 6.93 -8.69 -8.66
N PHE A 261 6.34 -9.86 -8.87
CA PHE A 261 6.44 -10.97 -7.93
C PHE A 261 6.87 -12.28 -8.57
N ARG A 262 7.69 -13.04 -7.84
CA ARG A 262 8.13 -14.39 -8.24
C ARG A 262 8.00 -15.32 -7.05
N PHE A 263 7.58 -16.55 -7.27
CA PHE A 263 7.39 -17.57 -6.23
C PHE A 263 7.95 -18.90 -6.70
N PHE A 264 8.71 -19.56 -5.84
CA PHE A 264 9.40 -20.82 -6.14
C PHE A 264 9.09 -21.86 -5.07
N GLY A 265 8.51 -22.97 -5.50
CA GLY A 265 8.20 -24.12 -4.68
C GLY A 265 8.81 -25.42 -5.21
N THR A 266 8.62 -26.50 -4.47
CA THR A 266 9.19 -27.83 -4.79
C THR A 266 8.58 -28.47 -6.03
N ASP A 267 7.37 -28.06 -6.41
CA ASP A 267 6.62 -28.67 -7.51
C ASP A 267 6.34 -27.71 -8.67
N ALA A 268 6.29 -26.41 -8.41
CA ALA A 268 6.11 -25.39 -9.44
C ALA A 268 6.78 -24.06 -9.07
N SER A 269 6.88 -23.16 -10.05
CA SER A 269 7.23 -21.76 -9.85
C SER A 269 6.39 -20.85 -10.73
N MET A 270 6.24 -19.61 -10.28
CA MET A 270 5.57 -18.54 -11.00
C MET A 270 6.52 -17.36 -11.09
N GLU A 271 6.75 -16.86 -12.29
CA GLU A 271 7.66 -15.74 -12.52
C GLU A 271 6.96 -14.62 -13.28
N GLN A 272 6.85 -13.46 -12.64
CA GLN A 272 6.47 -12.22 -13.30
C GLN A 272 7.72 -11.42 -13.69
N LEU A 273 7.84 -11.15 -14.98
CA LEU A 273 8.84 -10.25 -15.54
C LEU A 273 8.19 -8.88 -15.84
N ALA A 274 8.92 -8.00 -16.52
CA ALA A 274 8.44 -6.65 -16.86
C ALA A 274 7.10 -6.66 -17.63
N THR A 275 6.97 -7.53 -18.62
CA THR A 275 5.83 -7.55 -19.55
C THR A 275 5.18 -8.92 -19.73
N VAL A 276 5.80 -9.99 -19.23
CA VAL A 276 5.32 -11.37 -19.38
C VAL A 276 5.30 -12.07 -18.03
N SER A 277 4.45 -13.09 -17.91
CA SER A 277 4.31 -13.90 -16.71
C SER A 277 4.20 -15.37 -17.08
N PHE A 278 4.97 -16.23 -16.41
CA PHE A 278 4.97 -17.67 -16.65
C PHE A 278 4.61 -18.43 -15.38
N TRP A 279 3.86 -19.50 -15.58
CA TRP A 279 3.75 -20.62 -14.66
C TRP A 279 4.58 -21.77 -15.21
N GLN A 280 5.32 -22.48 -14.36
CA GLN A 280 6.05 -23.65 -14.79
C GLN A 280 6.09 -24.72 -13.70
N ASP A 281 6.10 -25.96 -14.13
CA ASP A 281 6.21 -27.14 -13.28
C ASP A 281 7.22 -28.14 -13.88
N LYS A 282 7.18 -29.38 -13.42
CA LYS A 282 8.07 -30.45 -13.89
C LYS A 282 7.78 -30.92 -15.32
N GLU A 283 6.60 -30.61 -15.85
CA GLU A 283 6.13 -31.07 -17.16
C GLU A 283 6.26 -29.98 -18.24
N GLY A 284 6.16 -28.70 -17.88
CA GLY A 284 6.32 -27.63 -18.86
C GLY A 284 6.18 -26.20 -18.34
N VAL A 285 6.05 -25.28 -19.31
CA VAL A 285 5.90 -23.84 -19.09
C VAL A 285 4.61 -23.36 -19.75
N LYS A 286 3.83 -22.57 -19.03
CA LYS A 286 2.57 -21.96 -19.47
C LYS A 286 2.68 -20.45 -19.35
N ASP A 287 2.40 -19.75 -20.45
CA ASP A 287 2.20 -18.30 -20.42
C ASP A 287 0.88 -17.99 -19.71
N ILE A 288 0.96 -17.18 -18.65
CA ILE A 288 -0.18 -16.72 -17.85
C ILE A 288 -0.32 -15.19 -17.91
N THR A 289 0.32 -14.53 -18.87
CA THR A 289 0.33 -13.06 -18.97
C THR A 289 -1.08 -12.48 -19.06
N GLU A 290 -1.93 -13.01 -19.94
CA GLU A 290 -3.31 -12.53 -20.11
C GLU A 290 -4.18 -12.75 -18.87
N LEU A 291 -3.85 -13.77 -18.06
CA LEU A 291 -4.55 -14.07 -16.81
C LEU A 291 -4.28 -13.00 -15.74
N LEU A 292 -3.07 -12.41 -15.77
CA LEU A 292 -2.63 -11.42 -14.79
C LEU A 292 -2.73 -9.97 -15.30
N GLU A 293 -3.12 -9.75 -16.55
CA GLU A 293 -3.14 -8.41 -17.15
C GLU A 293 -4.41 -7.63 -16.74
N PRO A 294 -4.26 -6.49 -16.03
CA PRO A 294 -5.40 -5.65 -15.68
C PRO A 294 -5.91 -4.89 -16.91
N LYS A 295 -7.24 -4.82 -17.08
CA LYS A 295 -7.84 -4.06 -18.20
C LYS A 295 -8.11 -2.61 -17.77
N PRO A 296 -7.59 -1.58 -18.47
CA PRO A 296 -7.83 -0.20 -18.10
C PRO A 296 -9.31 0.16 -18.05
N THR A 297 -9.69 0.99 -17.06
CA THR A 297 -11.08 1.47 -16.88
C THR A 297 -11.27 2.92 -17.32
N LEU A 298 -10.17 3.64 -17.57
CA LEU A 298 -10.16 5.03 -18.03
C LEU A 298 -9.11 5.22 -19.13
N ALA A 299 -9.28 6.28 -19.92
CA ALA A 299 -8.25 6.72 -20.86
C ALA A 299 -7.12 7.46 -20.12
N PRO A 300 -5.84 7.33 -20.53
CA PRO A 300 -4.72 8.04 -19.90
C PRO A 300 -4.79 9.57 -19.94
N ASP A 301 -5.66 10.14 -20.78
CA ASP A 301 -5.93 11.58 -20.95
C ASP A 301 -7.23 12.03 -20.27
N ASP A 302 -7.82 11.21 -19.40
CA ASP A 302 -9.02 11.58 -18.64
C ASP A 302 -8.80 12.86 -17.81
N PRO A 303 -9.73 13.84 -17.83
CA PRO A 303 -9.59 15.10 -17.10
C PRO A 303 -9.37 14.95 -15.59
N SER A 304 -9.88 13.88 -14.97
CA SER A 304 -9.67 13.61 -13.54
C SER A 304 -8.19 13.40 -13.18
N LEU A 305 -7.34 13.08 -14.17
CA LEU A 305 -5.91 12.83 -14.00
C LEU A 305 -5.05 14.03 -14.40
N GLU A 306 -5.63 15.21 -14.67
CA GLU A 306 -4.88 16.38 -15.14
C GLU A 306 -3.77 16.81 -14.18
N HIS A 307 -3.99 16.62 -12.88
CA HIS A 307 -3.08 16.95 -11.80
C HIS A 307 -2.05 15.85 -11.52
N ILE A 308 -2.13 14.69 -12.19
CA ILE A 308 -1.19 13.58 -12.10
C ILE A 308 -0.18 13.68 -13.25
N ALA A 309 1.11 13.57 -12.91
CA ALA A 309 2.18 13.54 -13.91
C ALA A 309 1.90 12.43 -14.95
N PRO A 310 2.02 12.69 -16.26
CA PRO A 310 1.66 11.72 -17.30
C PRO A 310 2.28 10.34 -17.11
N ALA A 311 3.54 10.31 -16.65
CA ALA A 311 4.31 9.10 -16.38
C ALA A 311 3.71 8.19 -15.30
N LEU A 312 2.86 8.71 -14.40
CA LEU A 312 2.27 7.97 -13.28
C LEU A 312 0.82 7.53 -13.55
N ARG A 313 0.18 8.04 -14.61
CA ARG A 313 -1.27 7.85 -14.85
C ARG A 313 -1.68 6.38 -15.10
N ALA A 314 -0.76 5.53 -15.55
CA ALA A 314 -1.04 4.11 -15.77
C ALA A 314 -1.48 3.41 -14.48
N ALA A 315 -0.82 3.69 -13.36
CA ALA A 315 -1.22 3.17 -12.05
C ALA A 315 -2.63 3.62 -11.65
N PHE A 316 -3.03 4.83 -12.06
CA PHE A 316 -4.34 5.43 -11.81
C PHE A 316 -5.41 5.08 -12.87
N THR A 317 -5.15 4.17 -13.81
CA THR A 317 -6.14 3.77 -14.85
C THR A 317 -6.37 2.27 -14.92
N SER A 318 -5.52 1.49 -14.25
CA SER A 318 -5.50 0.02 -14.28
C SER A 318 -6.72 -0.59 -13.57
N GLY A 319 -7.62 -1.19 -14.34
CA GLY A 319 -8.77 -1.92 -13.82
C GLY A 319 -8.41 -3.30 -13.25
N SER A 320 -9.34 -4.25 -13.27
CA SER A 320 -9.11 -5.60 -12.76
C SER A 320 -8.53 -6.55 -13.82
N ALA A 321 -7.84 -7.59 -13.35
CA ALA A 321 -7.37 -8.72 -14.15
C ALA A 321 -8.36 -9.90 -14.07
N PRO A 322 -8.32 -10.87 -15.01
CA PRO A 322 -9.20 -12.05 -14.98
C PRO A 322 -9.11 -12.91 -13.70
N VAL A 323 -7.99 -12.87 -12.98
CA VAL A 323 -7.82 -13.55 -11.68
C VAL A 323 -8.61 -12.93 -10.54
N HIS A 324 -9.06 -11.68 -10.68
CA HIS A 324 -9.81 -11.02 -9.63
C HIS A 324 -11.26 -11.51 -9.60
N ASP A 325 -11.67 -12.08 -8.47
CA ASP A 325 -13.08 -12.38 -8.23
C ASP A 325 -13.87 -11.10 -7.98
N ARG A 326 -14.36 -10.48 -9.05
CA ARG A 326 -15.22 -9.30 -8.95
C ARG A 326 -16.65 -9.62 -8.49
N SER A 327 -17.04 -10.90 -8.41
CA SER A 327 -18.42 -11.26 -8.05
C SER A 327 -18.76 -10.95 -6.59
N ARG A 328 -17.73 -10.81 -5.74
CA ARG A 328 -17.88 -10.40 -4.33
C ARG A 328 -18.07 -8.91 -4.11
N LEU A 329 -17.83 -8.07 -5.13
CA LEU A 329 -17.84 -6.62 -5.00
C LEU A 329 -19.27 -6.05 -5.12
N PRO A 330 -19.54 -4.88 -4.52
CA PRO A 330 -20.79 -4.15 -4.74
C PRO A 330 -21.00 -3.84 -6.23
N ARG A 331 -22.24 -3.98 -6.71
CA ARG A 331 -22.57 -3.71 -8.13
C ARG A 331 -22.39 -2.24 -8.50
N GLU A 332 -22.44 -1.36 -7.51
CA GLU A 332 -22.15 0.06 -7.64
C GLU A 332 -20.75 0.32 -8.20
N PHE A 333 -19.81 -0.64 -8.05
CA PHE A 333 -18.45 -0.53 -8.57
C PHE A 333 -18.29 -0.98 -10.03
N ASP A 334 -19.31 -1.58 -10.66
CA ASP A 334 -19.21 -2.16 -12.01
C ASP A 334 -18.85 -1.12 -13.09
N HIS A 335 -19.17 0.15 -12.85
CA HIS A 335 -18.94 1.25 -13.79
C HIS A 335 -17.93 2.27 -13.27
N LEU A 336 -17.40 2.05 -12.07
CA LEU A 336 -16.46 2.95 -11.46
C LEU A 336 -15.04 2.58 -11.84
N HIS A 337 -14.23 3.62 -11.92
CA HIS A 337 -12.81 3.50 -12.11
C HIS A 337 -12.16 2.69 -10.97
N ASN A 338 -11.13 1.92 -11.32
CA ASN A 338 -10.29 1.18 -10.39
C ASN A 338 -8.83 1.41 -10.73
N GLY A 339 -7.94 1.41 -9.74
CA GLY A 339 -6.52 1.71 -9.90
C GLY A 339 -5.63 0.71 -9.17
N HIS A 340 -4.33 0.86 -9.37
CA HIS A 340 -3.25 0.03 -8.82
C HIS A 340 -3.51 -1.45 -9.05
N GLU A 341 -3.63 -1.80 -10.33
CA GLU A 341 -3.91 -3.13 -10.84
C GLU A 341 -5.19 -3.72 -10.23
N GLY A 342 -6.22 -2.89 -10.07
CA GLY A 342 -7.55 -3.31 -9.66
C GLY A 342 -7.77 -3.43 -8.16
N SER A 343 -6.84 -2.97 -7.33
CA SER A 343 -6.86 -3.19 -5.89
C SER A 343 -7.85 -2.30 -5.14
N HIS A 344 -8.14 -1.08 -5.62
CA HIS A 344 -8.92 -0.10 -4.86
C HIS A 344 -10.34 -0.57 -4.53
N HIS A 345 -11.04 -1.21 -5.48
CA HIS A 345 -12.38 -1.77 -5.25
C HIS A 345 -12.40 -2.76 -4.08
N PHE A 346 -11.42 -3.66 -4.03
CA PHE A 346 -11.33 -4.68 -2.97
C PHE A 346 -10.96 -4.07 -1.62
N LEU A 347 -10.03 -3.12 -1.60
CA LEU A 347 -9.60 -2.46 -0.36
C LEU A 347 -10.73 -1.68 0.31
N VAL A 348 -11.53 -0.96 -0.49
CA VAL A 348 -12.70 -0.23 0.00
C VAL A 348 -13.76 -1.19 0.54
N ASP A 349 -14.09 -2.24 -0.21
CA ASP A 349 -15.08 -3.23 0.21
C ASP A 349 -14.65 -3.98 1.47
N ASP A 350 -13.37 -4.37 1.59
CA ASP A 350 -12.82 -5.03 2.78
C ASP A 350 -12.99 -4.17 4.04
N PHE A 351 -12.64 -2.88 3.96
CA PHE A 351 -12.75 -1.98 5.09
C PHE A 351 -14.21 -1.76 5.48
N VAL A 352 -15.06 -1.45 4.51
CA VAL A 352 -16.48 -1.17 4.78
C VAL A 352 -17.19 -2.41 5.30
N THR A 353 -16.91 -3.58 4.74
CA THR A 353 -17.40 -4.86 5.24
C THR A 353 -16.95 -5.07 6.68
N ALA A 354 -15.65 -4.98 6.96
CA ALA A 354 -15.09 -5.16 8.30
C ALA A 354 -15.73 -4.25 9.36
N VAL A 355 -15.99 -2.97 9.05
CA VAL A 355 -16.68 -2.06 9.96
C VAL A 355 -18.14 -2.48 10.18
N ASN A 356 -18.87 -2.80 9.10
CA ASN A 356 -20.29 -3.11 9.16
C ASN A 356 -20.60 -4.47 9.80
N THR A 357 -19.73 -5.47 9.59
CA THR A 357 -19.90 -6.83 10.08
C THR A 357 -19.10 -7.12 11.35
N ARG A 358 -18.25 -6.17 11.79
CA ARG A 358 -17.35 -6.34 12.93
C ARG A 358 -16.40 -7.53 12.77
N THR A 359 -15.92 -7.75 11.54
CA THR A 359 -14.91 -8.75 11.21
C THR A 359 -13.55 -8.10 11.00
N LEU A 360 -12.49 -8.90 10.98
CA LEU A 360 -11.17 -8.40 10.61
C LEU A 360 -11.08 -8.13 9.10
N PRO A 361 -10.49 -6.99 8.69
CA PRO A 361 -10.17 -6.75 7.29
C PRO A 361 -8.96 -7.60 6.87
N SER A 362 -8.77 -7.74 5.56
CA SER A 362 -7.68 -8.53 4.96
C SER A 362 -6.29 -8.11 5.43
N VAL A 363 -6.06 -6.79 5.50
CA VAL A 363 -4.82 -6.18 6.01
C VAL A 363 -5.12 -5.44 7.32
N ASN A 364 -5.53 -6.22 8.33
CA ASN A 364 -5.72 -5.73 9.70
C ASN A 364 -4.38 -5.32 10.37
N ALA A 365 -4.43 -4.81 11.60
CA ALA A 365 -3.26 -4.27 12.31
C ALA A 365 -2.04 -5.23 12.38
N TRP A 366 -2.27 -6.52 12.58
CA TRP A 366 -1.19 -7.52 12.70
C TRP A 366 -0.58 -7.85 11.34
N VAL A 367 -1.42 -7.97 10.31
CA VAL A 367 -0.95 -8.16 8.92
C VAL A 367 -0.20 -6.93 8.44
N ALA A 368 -0.73 -5.72 8.71
CA ALA A 368 -0.08 -4.46 8.39
C ALA A 368 1.30 -4.34 9.06
N ALA A 369 1.41 -4.79 10.32
CA ALA A 369 2.68 -4.82 11.04
C ALA A 369 3.66 -5.79 10.37
N ARG A 370 3.22 -6.98 9.98
CA ARG A 370 4.04 -7.95 9.22
C ARG A 370 4.45 -7.45 7.84
N TYR A 371 3.77 -6.47 7.26
CA TYR A 371 4.16 -5.83 6.00
C TYR A 371 5.09 -4.63 6.18
N THR A 372 4.96 -3.91 7.29
CA THR A 372 5.67 -2.64 7.53
C THR A 372 6.97 -2.83 8.31
N LEU A 373 6.91 -3.57 9.42
CA LEU A 373 8.03 -3.75 10.34
C LEU A 373 9.28 -4.37 9.70
N PRO A 374 9.19 -5.37 8.79
CA PRO A 374 10.37 -5.90 8.13
C PRO A 374 11.18 -4.82 7.41
N GLY A 375 10.51 -3.80 6.86
CA GLY A 375 11.14 -2.66 6.22
C GLY A 375 11.97 -1.79 7.15
N ILE A 376 11.41 -1.45 8.31
CA ILE A 376 12.07 -0.65 9.35
C ILE A 376 13.37 -1.34 9.77
N VAL A 377 13.29 -2.64 10.09
CA VAL A 377 14.47 -3.43 10.48
C VAL A 377 15.45 -3.62 9.32
N ALA A 378 14.96 -3.76 8.08
CA ALA A 378 15.82 -3.79 6.90
C ALA A 378 16.60 -2.48 6.72
N HIS A 379 15.96 -1.33 6.95
CA HIS A 379 16.64 -0.04 6.89
C HIS A 379 17.75 0.06 7.94
N GLU A 380 17.49 -0.37 9.17
CA GLU A 380 18.51 -0.45 10.23
C GLU A 380 19.68 -1.37 9.85
N SER A 381 19.37 -2.53 9.25
CA SER A 381 20.40 -3.46 8.74
C SER A 381 21.29 -2.79 7.70
N ALA A 382 20.71 -2.06 6.75
CA ALA A 382 21.46 -1.34 5.72
C ALA A 382 22.36 -0.24 6.32
N LEU A 383 21.88 0.51 7.32
CA LEU A 383 22.68 1.50 8.04
C LEU A 383 23.86 0.88 8.81
N GLN A 384 23.74 -0.38 9.20
CA GLN A 384 24.77 -1.17 9.89
C GLN A 384 25.67 -1.98 8.95
N GLY A 385 25.63 -1.71 7.63
CA GLY A 385 26.46 -2.42 6.65
C GLY A 385 25.98 -3.84 6.35
N GLY A 386 24.68 -4.09 6.46
CA GLY A 386 24.03 -5.36 6.11
C GLY A 386 24.13 -6.44 7.18
N VAL A 387 24.38 -6.07 8.43
CA VAL A 387 24.28 -7.01 9.56
C VAL A 387 22.89 -7.63 9.58
N ARG A 388 22.82 -8.94 9.78
CA ARG A 388 21.54 -9.65 9.93
C ARG A 388 20.89 -9.25 11.26
N LEU A 389 19.65 -8.78 11.20
CA LEU A 389 18.86 -8.38 12.36
C LEU A 389 17.60 -9.24 12.47
N ASP A 390 17.15 -9.48 13.70
CA ASP A 390 15.90 -10.18 13.99
C ASP A 390 14.72 -9.22 13.77
N ILE A 391 13.62 -9.75 13.23
CA ILE A 391 12.38 -9.00 13.04
C ILE A 391 11.41 -9.42 14.16
N PRO A 392 10.94 -8.49 15.01
CA PRO A 392 9.93 -8.82 16.00
C PRO A 392 8.60 -9.20 15.35
N ASP A 393 7.80 -10.03 16.02
CA ASP A 393 6.42 -10.34 15.62
C ASP A 393 5.46 -9.97 16.76
N PHE A 394 4.31 -9.41 16.40
CA PHE A 394 3.26 -9.04 17.36
C PHE A 394 2.20 -10.14 17.54
N GLY A 395 2.48 -11.34 17.03
CA GLY A 395 1.57 -12.47 17.02
C GLY A 395 0.45 -12.30 16.01
N ASP A 396 -0.56 -13.15 16.14
CA ASP A 396 -1.74 -13.12 15.29
C ASP A 396 -2.83 -12.20 15.86
N ALA A 397 -3.73 -11.78 14.97
CA ALA A 397 -4.93 -11.06 15.36
C ALA A 397 -5.82 -11.95 16.24
N PRO A 398 -6.60 -11.37 17.18
CA PRO A 398 -7.60 -12.13 17.94
C PRO A 398 -8.58 -12.83 17.00
N GLU A 399 -9.02 -14.03 17.37
CA GLU A 399 -10.13 -14.69 16.65
C GLU A 399 -11.38 -13.79 16.73
N ALA A 400 -12.03 -13.59 15.58
CA ALA A 400 -13.17 -12.69 15.41
C ALA A 400 -14.47 -13.22 16.05
#